data_AF-A0A3D1RDN5-F1
#
_entry.id   AF-A0A3D1RDN5-F1
#
_cell.length_a   1.000
_cell.length_b   1.000
_cell.length_c   1.000
_cell.angle_alpha   90.00
_cell.angle_beta   90.00
_cell.angle_gamma   90.00
#
_symmetry.space_group_name_H-M   'P 1'
#
loop_
_entity.id
_entity.type
_entity.pdbx_description
1 polymer ?
#
loop_
_entity_poly.entity_id
_entity_poly.type
_entity_poly.pdbx_seq_one_letter_code
_entity_poly.pdbx_strand_id
1 'polypeptide(L)'
;MTLQRIEKAHPAVRAELECLYWAICAVLKGRAIIRFARVFSTWEEQALIYAQGRTKPGKIVTYAPAGKSYHNYGLAVDIVLLVDRN
;
A
#
# COMPACT_ATOMS: atom_id res chain seq x y z
N MET A 1 9.47 -8.31 0.29
CA MET A 1 8.31 -7.64 -0.33
C MET A 1 7.61 -6.62 0.59
N THR A 2 7.09 -6.98 1.78
CA THR A 2 6.53 -5.97 2.72
C THR A 2 7.61 -5.04 3.28
N LEU A 3 8.69 -5.57 3.86
CA LEU A 3 9.78 -4.74 4.41
C LEU A 3 10.40 -3.80 3.35
N GLN A 4 10.66 -4.30 2.14
CA GLN A 4 11.09 -3.49 0.98
C GLN A 4 10.11 -2.36 0.59
N ARG A 5 8.81 -2.51 0.87
CA ARG A 5 7.83 -1.43 0.64
C ARG A 5 7.86 -0.40 1.76
N ILE A 6 8.11 -0.82 2.99
CA ILE A 6 8.30 0.09 4.14
C ILE A 6 9.52 0.98 3.91
N GLU A 7 10.58 0.48 3.26
CA GLU A 7 11.72 1.30 2.85
C GLU A 7 11.34 2.49 1.97
N LYS A 8 10.27 2.37 1.17
CA LYS A 8 9.73 3.45 0.31
C LYS A 8 8.80 4.41 1.06
N ALA A 9 8.46 4.15 2.32
CA ALA A 9 7.69 5.07 3.14
C ALA A 9 8.48 6.35 3.42
N HIS A 10 7.74 7.40 3.75
CA HIS A 10 8.32 8.64 4.25
C HIS A 10 9.16 8.34 5.51
N PRO A 11 10.37 8.92 5.66
CA PRO A 11 11.24 8.64 6.79
C PRO A 11 10.56 8.80 8.16
N ALA A 12 9.68 9.79 8.29
CA ALA A 12 8.95 10.08 9.52
C ALA A 12 8.04 8.94 10.02
N VAL A 13 7.58 8.05 9.13
CA VAL A 13 6.66 6.94 9.49
C VAL A 13 7.27 5.56 9.29
N ARG A 14 8.51 5.48 8.78
CA ARG A 14 9.14 4.21 8.41
C ARG A 14 9.32 3.28 9.61
N ALA A 15 9.86 3.80 10.71
CA ALA A 15 10.07 3.02 11.93
C ALA A 15 8.74 2.55 12.53
N GLU A 16 7.72 3.41 12.53
CA GLU A 16 6.38 3.06 13.01
C GLU A 16 5.75 1.94 12.18
N LEU A 17 5.86 2.00 10.84
CA LEU A 17 5.36 0.95 9.96
C LEU A 17 6.07 -0.39 10.16
N GLU A 18 7.38 -0.38 10.43
CA GLU A 18 8.13 -1.59 10.75
C GLU A 18 7.66 -2.20 12.09
N CYS A 19 7.52 -1.37 13.13
CA CYS A 19 6.97 -1.81 14.41
C CYS A 19 5.56 -2.38 14.25
N LEU A 20 4.69 -1.72 13.48
CA LEU A 20 3.33 -2.20 13.18
C LEU A 20 3.35 -3.56 12.47
N TYR A 21 4.21 -3.73 11.47
CA TYR A 21 4.34 -4.99 10.74
C TYR A 21 4.71 -6.14 11.69
N TRP A 22 5.71 -5.94 12.55
CA TRP A 22 6.14 -6.98 13.50
C TRP A 22 5.11 -7.24 14.59
N ALA A 23 4.44 -6.21 15.10
CA ALA A 23 3.36 -6.35 16.05
C ALA A 23 2.21 -7.21 15.49
N ILE A 24 1.82 -6.98 14.22
CA ILE A 24 0.77 -7.78 13.58
C ILE A 24 1.26 -9.21 13.32
N CYS A 25 2.50 -9.41 12.85
CA CYS A 25 3.07 -10.74 12.67
C CYS A 25 3.11 -11.55 13.97
N ALA A 26 3.35 -10.90 15.12
CA ALA A 26 3.40 -11.57 16.42
C ALA A 26 2.04 -12.09 16.90
N VAL A 27 0.95 -11.43 16.51
CA VAL A 27 -0.42 -11.80 16.95
C VAL A 27 -1.18 -12.62 15.92
N LEU A 28 -0.87 -12.50 14.63
CA LEU A 28 -1.48 -13.33 13.60
C LEU A 28 -1.03 -14.79 13.77
N LYS A 29 -2.01 -15.70 13.79
CA LYS A 29 -1.82 -17.13 13.94
C LYS A 29 -2.56 -17.88 12.84
N GLY A 30 -2.20 -19.15 12.63
CA GLY A 30 -2.87 -20.01 11.66
C GLY A 30 -2.39 -19.75 10.23
N ARG A 31 -3.34 -19.71 9.29
CA ARG A 31 -3.07 -19.69 7.83
C ARG A 31 -3.05 -18.30 7.20
N ALA A 32 -3.09 -17.24 8.02
CA ALA A 32 -3.13 -15.87 7.54
C ALA A 32 -1.80 -15.15 7.82
N ILE A 33 -1.29 -14.43 6.83
CA ILE A 33 -0.18 -13.49 6.98
C ILE A 33 -0.61 -12.09 6.52
N ILE A 34 0.10 -11.07 7.00
CA ILE A 34 -0.13 -9.68 6.59
C ILE A 34 0.77 -9.27 5.43
N ARG A 35 0.23 -8.44 4.53
CA ARG A 35 1.01 -7.77 3.48
C ARG A 35 0.68 -6.29 3.43
N PHE A 36 1.70 -5.44 3.40
CA PHE A 36 1.53 -4.04 3.00
C PHE A 36 1.56 -4.03 1.47
N ALA A 37 0.38 -3.88 0.87
CA ALA A 37 0.18 -4.00 -0.56
C ALA A 37 0.66 -2.74 -1.30
N ARG A 38 0.45 -1.57 -0.70
CA ARG A 38 0.87 -0.26 -1.21
C ARG A 38 1.35 0.62 -0.08
N VAL A 39 2.42 1.36 -0.32
CA VAL A 39 3.03 2.30 0.65
C VAL A 39 3.42 3.59 -0.06
N PHE A 40 4.00 3.46 -1.24
CA PHE A 40 4.39 4.57 -2.10
C PHE A 40 3.88 4.33 -3.52
N SER A 41 3.51 5.40 -4.21
CA SER A 41 3.27 5.39 -5.65
C SER A 41 3.70 6.71 -6.27
N THR A 42 4.40 6.66 -7.40
CA THR A 42 4.82 7.91 -8.06
C THR A 42 3.62 8.68 -8.59
N TRP A 43 3.84 9.93 -8.99
CA TRP A 43 2.77 10.75 -9.59
C TRP A 43 2.34 10.17 -10.93
N GLU A 44 3.27 9.63 -11.71
CA GLU A 44 3.00 8.97 -12.99
C GLU A 44 2.16 7.71 -12.79
N GLU A 45 2.53 6.85 -11.84
CA GLU A 45 1.74 5.67 -11.49
C GLU A 45 0.33 6.04 -11.03
N GLN A 46 0.20 7.08 -10.19
CA GLN A 46 -1.08 7.56 -9.71
C GLN A 46 -1.93 8.14 -10.86
N ALA A 47 -1.32 8.87 -11.80
CA ALA A 47 -2.00 9.37 -13.00
C ALA A 47 -2.52 8.22 -13.87
N LEU A 48 -1.74 7.14 -14.02
CA LEU A 48 -2.13 5.97 -14.80
C LEU A 48 -3.37 5.27 -14.20
N ILE A 49 -3.42 5.08 -12.89
CA ILE A 49 -4.59 4.44 -12.24
C ILE A 49 -5.79 5.41 -12.11
N TYR A 50 -5.54 6.72 -12.04
CA TYR A 50 -6.62 7.71 -12.07
C TYR A 50 -7.32 7.74 -13.44
N ALA A 51 -6.56 7.54 -14.53
CA ALA A 51 -7.12 7.43 -15.88
C ALA A 51 -8.03 6.20 -16.07
N GLN A 52 -7.88 5.14 -15.26
CA GLN A 52 -8.67 3.92 -15.35
C GLN A 52 -10.15 4.17 -15.02
N GLY A 53 -11.03 3.73 -15.91
CA GLY A 53 -12.48 4.00 -15.84
C GLY A 53 -12.88 5.44 -16.16
N ARG A 54 -11.94 6.25 -16.69
CA ARG A 54 -12.17 7.61 -17.17
C ARG A 54 -11.75 7.76 -18.62
N THR A 55 -10.45 7.80 -18.88
CA THR A 55 -9.86 7.91 -20.22
C THR A 55 -9.24 6.61 -20.72
N LYS A 56 -9.13 5.61 -19.84
CA LYS A 56 -8.75 4.23 -20.17
C LYS A 56 -9.84 3.26 -19.68
N PRO A 57 -10.07 2.12 -20.37
CA PRO A 57 -11.02 1.11 -19.91
C PRO A 57 -10.70 0.58 -18.51
N GLY A 58 -11.71 0.02 -17.83
CA GLY A 58 -11.59 -0.58 -16.51
C GLY A 58 -12.48 0.09 -15.45
N LYS A 59 -12.49 -0.44 -14.23
CA LYS A 59 -13.21 0.15 -13.11
C LYS A 59 -12.43 1.33 -12.53
N ILE A 60 -13.12 2.36 -12.04
CA ILE A 60 -12.48 3.43 -11.26
C ILE A 60 -11.94 2.82 -9.96
N VAL A 61 -10.62 2.93 -9.75
CA VAL A 61 -9.94 2.41 -8.55
C VAL A 61 -9.47 3.52 -7.60
N THR A 62 -9.53 4.78 -8.04
CA THR A 62 -9.20 5.93 -7.21
C THR A 62 -9.94 7.18 -7.69
N TYR A 63 -10.21 8.10 -6.76
CA TYR A 63 -10.71 9.45 -7.02
C TYR A 63 -9.62 10.51 -6.87
N ALA A 64 -8.43 10.15 -6.39
CA ALA A 64 -7.32 11.08 -6.20
C ALA A 64 -6.47 11.16 -7.48
N PRO A 65 -6.34 12.33 -8.13
CA PRO A 65 -5.38 12.53 -9.21
C PRO A 65 -3.93 12.52 -8.66
N ALA A 66 -2.95 12.56 -9.57
CA ALA A 66 -1.55 12.66 -9.21
C ALA A 66 -1.27 13.84 -8.27
N GLY A 67 -0.47 13.62 -7.22
CA GLY A 67 -0.15 14.61 -6.19
C GLY A 67 -1.28 14.88 -5.18
N LYS A 68 -2.41 14.15 -5.27
CA LYS A 68 -3.54 14.27 -4.32
C LYS A 68 -3.80 13.00 -3.52
N SER A 69 -2.91 12.02 -3.61
CA SER A 69 -2.95 10.80 -2.80
C SER A 69 -1.81 10.83 -1.78
N TYR A 70 -2.05 10.44 -0.53
CA TYR A 70 -0.97 10.31 0.48
C TYR A 70 0.06 9.23 0.11
N HIS A 71 -0.33 8.24 -0.70
CA HIS A 71 0.60 7.27 -1.29
C HIS A 71 1.66 7.96 -2.18
N ASN A 72 1.39 9.15 -2.72
CA ASN A 72 2.38 9.92 -3.48
C ASN A 72 3.52 10.49 -2.64
N TYR A 73 3.36 10.46 -1.32
CA TYR A 73 4.33 11.01 -0.37
C TYR A 73 4.88 9.94 0.58
N GLY A 74 4.49 8.66 0.38
CA GLY A 74 4.90 7.57 1.27
C GLY A 74 4.29 7.66 2.67
N LEU A 75 3.14 8.34 2.81
CA LEU A 75 2.47 8.62 4.08
C LEU A 75 1.20 7.79 4.32
N ALA A 76 0.85 6.90 3.38
CA ALA A 76 -0.29 6.00 3.51
C ALA A 76 0.15 4.55 3.31
N VAL A 77 -0.61 3.61 3.88
CA VAL A 77 -0.37 2.18 3.70
C VAL A 77 -1.69 1.44 3.47
N ASP A 78 -1.74 0.63 2.41
CA ASP A 78 -2.84 -0.31 2.18
C ASP A 78 -2.42 -1.68 2.72
N ILE A 79 -3.11 -2.16 3.74
CA ILE A 79 -2.82 -3.42 4.41
C ILE A 79 -3.83 -4.48 3.97
N VAL A 80 -3.36 -5.67 3.63
CA VAL A 80 -4.21 -6.82 3.26
C VAL A 80 -3.78 -8.08 3.99
N LEU A 81 -4.74 -8.99 4.20
CA LEU A 81 -4.46 -10.36 4.65
C LEU A 81 -4.26 -11.27 3.44
N LEU A 82 -3.25 -12.13 3.50
CA LEU A 82 -3.08 -13.26 2.61
C LEU A 82 -3.41 -14.51 3.40
N VAL A 83 -4.45 -15.22 2.99
CA VAL A 83 -4.95 -16.41 3.68
C VAL A 83 -4.73 -17.61 2.79
N ASP A 84 -3.99 -18.60 3.26
CA ASP A 84 -3.90 -19.90 2.61
C ASP A 84 -5.23 -20.64 2.74
N ARG A 85 -5.73 -21.14 1.61
CA ARG A 85 -7.03 -21.81 1.49
C ARG A 85 -6.90 -23.32 1.27
N ASN A 86 -5.68 -23.83 1.16
CA ASN A 86 -5.40 -25.26 1.07
C ASN A 86 -5.37 -25.89 2.46
#